data_AF-A0A9P4LF82-F1
#
_entry.id   AF-A0A9P4LF82-F1
#
_cell.length_a   1.000
_cell.length_b   1.000
_cell.length_c   1.000
_cell.angle_alpha   90.00
_cell.angle_beta   90.00
_cell.angle_gamma   90.00
#
_symmetry.space_group_name_H-M   'P 1'
#
loop_
_entity.id
_entity.type
_entity.pdbx_description
1 polymer ?
#
loop_
_entity_poly.entity_id
_entity_poly.type
_entity_poly.pdbx_seq_one_letter_code
_entity_poly.pdbx_strand_id
1 'polypeptide(L)'
;MMRRLECEMKDNWLTRLQTLPHDNPPWFREIPMQWDQDRQANDIKVYVRYDHAVRFMDVPKKVWSTLPYGFSLDNPVGSQEALALEEHLKKELMRLSQDRSRVFNTKELVEHIVAVGKDAVKPVVVQDESARLGNPSFPPGYHAYRAFLCEWTARGCFMCPMGRTDLLGFMKRMEERKDKAWWKDERDVFFDP
;
A
#
# COMPACT_ATOMS: atom_id res chain seq x y z
N MET A 1 1.75 6.14 14.71
CA MET A 1 1.34 5.28 13.59
C MET A 1 0.84 6.21 12.50
N MET A 2 0.99 5.82 11.24
CA MET A 2 0.77 6.56 9.99
C MET A 2 -0.66 7.13 9.75
N ARG A 3 -1.43 7.45 10.79
CA ARG A 3 -2.83 7.87 10.70
C ARG A 3 -3.03 9.06 9.78
N ARG A 4 -2.10 10.02 9.73
CA ARG A 4 -2.25 11.23 8.90
C ARG A 4 -2.15 10.95 7.40
N LEU A 5 -1.16 10.16 6.97
CA LEU A 5 -1.02 9.74 5.56
C LEU A 5 -2.18 8.84 5.14
N GLU A 6 -2.59 7.93 6.03
CA GLU A 6 -3.76 7.06 5.83
C GLU A 6 -5.05 7.87 5.71
N CYS A 7 -5.30 8.86 6.59
CA CYS A 7 -6.46 9.75 6.52
C CYS A 7 -6.44 10.63 5.27
N GLU A 8 -5.31 11.28 4.97
CA GLU A 8 -5.19 12.15 3.78
C GLU A 8 -5.47 11.39 2.49
N MET A 9 -5.05 10.12 2.40
CA MET A 9 -5.41 9.30 1.25
C MET A 9 -6.84 8.76 1.32
N LYS A 10 -7.29 8.23 2.47
CA LYS A 10 -8.61 7.61 2.64
C LYS A 10 -9.76 8.60 2.38
N ASP A 11 -9.60 9.87 2.75
CA ASP A 11 -10.65 10.87 2.60
C ASP A 11 -10.67 11.49 1.20
N ASN A 12 -9.54 11.46 0.48
CA ASN A 12 -9.40 12.15 -0.81
C ASN A 12 -9.36 11.22 -2.02
N TRP A 13 -9.10 9.92 -1.89
CA TRP A 13 -8.90 9.05 -3.06
C TRP A 13 -10.17 8.88 -3.91
N LEU A 14 -11.36 8.82 -3.31
CA LEU A 14 -12.64 8.79 -4.03
C LEU A 14 -12.89 10.10 -4.79
N THR A 15 -12.69 11.23 -4.13
CA THR A 15 -12.76 12.56 -4.77
C THR A 15 -11.75 12.69 -5.90
N ARG A 16 -10.56 12.08 -5.76
CA ARG A 16 -9.51 12.08 -6.77
C ARG A 16 -9.77 11.11 -7.93
N LEU A 17 -10.53 10.05 -7.70
CA LEU A 17 -11.09 9.21 -8.78
C LEU A 17 -12.07 10.04 -9.62
N GLN A 18 -12.94 10.82 -8.99
CA GLN A 18 -13.93 11.66 -9.70
C GLN A 18 -13.31 12.76 -10.56
N THR A 19 -12.15 13.29 -10.19
CA THR A 19 -11.48 14.40 -10.90
C THR A 19 -10.51 13.95 -11.99
N LEU A 20 -10.56 12.68 -12.37
CA LEU A 20 -9.72 12.11 -13.42
C LEU A 20 -9.95 12.79 -14.78
N PRO A 21 -8.88 13.18 -15.49
CA PRO A 21 -9.00 13.51 -16.91
C PRO A 21 -9.59 12.30 -17.65
N HIS A 22 -10.56 12.53 -18.53
CA HIS A 22 -11.07 11.48 -19.40
C HIS A 22 -9.96 11.10 -20.39
N ASP A 23 -9.16 10.08 -20.05
CA ASP A 23 -8.41 9.34 -21.07
C ASP A 23 -9.40 8.81 -22.12
N ASN A 24 -8.93 8.56 -23.34
CA ASN A 24 -9.77 7.96 -24.38
C ASN A 24 -9.22 6.57 -24.74
N PRO A 25 -9.87 5.47 -24.33
CA PRO A 25 -11.12 5.42 -23.56
C PRO A 25 -10.94 5.73 -22.06
N PRO A 26 -12.01 6.19 -21.38
CA PRO A 26 -11.94 6.62 -19.98
C PRO A 26 -11.65 5.44 -19.05
N TRP A 27 -10.90 5.70 -17.97
CA TRP A 27 -10.43 4.67 -17.03
C TRP A 27 -11.54 3.99 -16.23
N PHE A 28 -12.67 4.68 -16.09
CA PHE A 28 -13.88 4.22 -15.42
C PHE A 28 -15.06 4.97 -16.04
N ARG A 29 -16.27 4.45 -15.84
CA ARG A 29 -17.50 5.12 -16.30
C ARG A 29 -17.71 6.40 -15.50
N GLU A 30 -18.31 7.41 -16.12
CA GLU A 30 -18.67 8.65 -15.42
C GLU A 30 -19.44 8.34 -14.13
N ILE A 31 -18.98 8.90 -13.02
CA ILE A 31 -19.60 8.73 -11.71
C ILE A 31 -20.73 9.75 -11.59
N PRO A 32 -21.99 9.32 -11.36
CA PRO A 32 -23.09 10.26 -11.13
C PRO A 32 -22.85 11.11 -9.87
N MET A 33 -23.05 12.43 -9.98
CA MET A 33 -22.82 13.38 -8.88
C MET A 33 -23.66 13.07 -7.62
N GLN A 34 -24.79 12.36 -7.77
CA GLN A 34 -25.67 12.00 -6.66
C GLN A 34 -25.23 10.76 -5.85
N TRP A 35 -24.12 10.11 -6.19
CA TRP A 35 -23.66 8.95 -5.41
C TRP A 35 -22.95 9.37 -4.13
N ASP A 36 -23.28 8.74 -3.00
CA ASP A 36 -22.50 8.85 -1.77
C ASP A 36 -21.16 8.07 -1.85
N GLN A 37 -20.28 8.27 -0.87
CA GLN A 37 -18.94 7.67 -0.85
C GLN A 37 -18.97 6.14 -0.79
N ASP A 38 -19.91 5.57 -0.03
CA ASP A 38 -20.01 4.12 0.15
C ASP A 38 -20.46 3.45 -1.15
N ARG A 39 -21.43 4.04 -1.83
CA ARG A 39 -21.90 3.58 -3.13
C ARG A 39 -20.82 3.68 -4.19
N GLN A 40 -20.08 4.79 -4.22
CA GLN A 40 -18.93 4.94 -5.12
C GLN A 40 -17.87 3.85 -4.88
N ALA A 41 -17.52 3.58 -3.63
CA ALA A 41 -16.52 2.58 -3.30
C ALA A 41 -16.91 1.15 -3.72
N ASN A 42 -18.21 0.85 -3.78
CA ASN A 42 -18.74 -0.47 -4.14
C ASN A 42 -19.05 -0.63 -5.64
N ASP A 43 -19.55 0.42 -6.28
CA ASP A 43 -20.07 0.37 -7.66
C ASP A 43 -19.02 0.78 -8.71
N ILE A 44 -17.99 1.56 -8.33
CA ILE A 44 -16.90 1.92 -9.25
C ILE A 44 -15.97 0.71 -9.41
N LYS A 45 -15.93 0.16 -10.62
CA LYS A 45 -15.02 -0.94 -10.97
C LYS A 45 -14.03 -0.53 -12.06
N VAL A 46 -12.77 -0.86 -11.86
CA VAL A 46 -11.70 -0.61 -12.85
C VAL A 46 -10.82 -1.84 -13.03
N TYR A 47 -10.17 -1.94 -14.19
CA TYR A 47 -9.14 -2.94 -14.44
C TYR A 47 -7.81 -2.50 -13.83
N VAL A 48 -6.94 -3.45 -13.54
CA VAL A 48 -5.63 -3.18 -12.91
C VAL A 48 -4.66 -2.58 -13.94
N ARG A 49 -4.02 -1.46 -13.60
CA ARG A 49 -2.91 -0.88 -14.38
C ARG A 49 -1.59 -1.09 -13.67
N TYR A 50 -0.82 -2.08 -14.15
CA TYR A 50 0.44 -2.52 -13.53
C TYR A 50 1.40 -1.36 -13.21
N ASP A 51 1.72 -0.51 -14.18
CA ASP A 51 2.71 0.56 -14.01
C ASP A 51 2.34 1.54 -12.89
N HIS A 52 1.04 1.82 -12.72
CA HIS A 52 0.56 2.73 -11.68
C HIS A 52 0.65 2.05 -10.31
N ALA A 53 0.18 0.81 -10.22
CA ALA A 53 0.22 0.02 -9.00
C ALA A 53 1.65 -0.16 -8.48
N VAL A 54 2.61 -0.48 -9.36
CA VAL A 54 4.02 -0.65 -9.00
C VAL A 54 4.63 0.65 -8.47
N ARG A 55 4.38 1.77 -9.13
CA ARG A 55 4.84 3.09 -8.65
C ARG A 55 4.24 3.46 -7.29
N PHE A 56 3.10 2.89 -6.93
CA PHE A 56 2.50 3.06 -5.61
C PHE A 56 3.12 2.22 -4.51
N MET A 57 3.74 1.08 -4.85
CA MET A 57 4.47 0.24 -3.88
C MET A 57 5.63 1.00 -3.23
N ASP A 58 6.20 1.97 -3.93
CA ASP A 58 7.30 2.81 -3.42
C ASP A 58 6.89 3.67 -2.23
N VAL A 59 5.60 4.00 -2.08
CA VAL A 59 5.12 4.82 -0.97
C VAL A 59 5.25 4.07 0.37
N PRO A 60 4.63 2.88 0.56
CA PRO A 60 4.88 2.04 1.72
C PRO A 60 6.35 1.79 2.01
N LYS A 61 7.15 1.46 0.98
CA LYS A 61 8.59 1.22 1.12
C LYS A 61 9.30 2.44 1.70
N LYS A 62 9.04 3.62 1.16
CA LYS A 62 9.69 4.85 1.58
C LYS A 62 9.24 5.26 2.98
N VAL A 63 7.95 5.16 3.30
CA VAL A 63 7.47 5.47 4.66
C VAL A 63 8.13 4.56 5.69
N TRP A 64 8.04 3.24 5.49
CA TRP A 64 8.66 2.27 6.39
C TRP A 64 10.17 2.46 6.46
N SER A 65 10.87 2.75 5.36
CA SER A 65 12.32 2.98 5.38
C SER A 65 12.78 4.14 6.27
N THR A 66 11.88 5.06 6.63
CA THR A 66 12.18 6.27 7.43
C THR A 66 11.75 6.16 8.90
N LEU A 67 11.14 5.04 9.29
CA LEU A 67 10.77 4.79 10.67
C LEU A 67 12.03 4.48 11.49
N PRO A 68 12.07 4.91 12.77
CA PRO A 68 13.22 4.69 13.63
C PRO A 68 13.23 3.23 14.11
N TYR A 69 13.90 2.35 13.39
CA TYR A 69 14.20 1.00 13.86
C TYR A 69 15.42 1.04 14.80
N GLY A 70 15.43 0.18 15.83
CA GLY A 70 16.58 0.06 16.73
C GLY A 70 17.84 -0.38 15.99
N PHE A 71 17.71 -1.38 15.10
CA PHE A 71 18.77 -1.79 14.18
C PHE A 71 18.32 -1.67 12.73
N SER A 72 19.25 -1.38 11.81
CA SER A 72 18.97 -1.30 10.37
C SER A 72 18.46 -2.62 9.79
N LEU A 73 18.89 -3.76 10.36
CA LEU A 73 18.47 -5.10 9.98
C LEU A 73 17.02 -5.42 10.38
N ASP A 74 16.45 -4.70 11.34
CA ASP A 74 15.05 -4.86 11.77
C ASP A 74 14.07 -4.16 10.82
N ASN A 75 14.58 -3.38 9.87
CA ASN A 75 13.76 -2.70 8.88
C ASN A 75 13.21 -3.75 7.89
N PRO A 76 11.89 -4.01 7.88
CA PRO A 76 11.34 -5.07 7.05
C PRO A 76 11.45 -4.74 5.56
N VAL A 77 11.61 -3.48 5.16
CA VAL A 77 11.71 -3.08 3.73
C VAL A 77 12.90 -3.76 3.04
N GLY A 78 13.99 -4.00 3.78
CA GLY A 78 15.20 -4.64 3.26
C GLY A 78 15.22 -6.16 3.45
N SER A 79 14.20 -6.75 4.06
CA SER A 79 14.20 -8.18 4.37
C SER A 79 13.91 -9.03 3.13
N GLN A 80 14.39 -10.28 3.13
CA GLN A 80 14.12 -11.22 2.03
C GLN A 80 12.62 -11.48 1.86
N GLU A 81 11.87 -11.50 2.96
CA GLU A 81 10.42 -11.67 2.95
C GLU A 81 9.71 -10.49 2.29
N ALA A 82 10.16 -9.25 2.53
CA ALA A 82 9.60 -8.08 1.85
C ALA A 82 9.91 -8.05 0.36
N LEU A 83 11.14 -8.43 -0.03
CA LEU A 83 11.52 -8.55 -1.43
C LEU A 83 10.67 -9.61 -2.15
N ALA A 84 10.50 -10.78 -1.52
CA ALA A 84 9.65 -11.85 -2.03
C ALA A 84 8.18 -11.41 -2.15
N LEU A 85 7.66 -10.71 -1.13
CA LEU A 85 6.32 -10.13 -1.16
C LEU A 85 6.15 -9.15 -2.33
N GLU A 86 7.08 -8.22 -2.49
CA GLU A 86 7.04 -7.23 -3.58
C GLU A 86 7.03 -7.92 -4.96
N GLU A 87 7.88 -8.91 -5.17
CA GLU A 87 7.94 -9.65 -6.43
C GLU A 87 6.65 -10.45 -6.69
N HIS A 88 6.09 -11.07 -5.65
CA HIS A 88 4.84 -11.82 -5.75
C HIS A 88 3.65 -10.91 -6.10
N LEU A 89 3.56 -9.75 -5.45
CA LEU A 89 2.56 -8.73 -5.76
C LEU A 89 2.71 -8.21 -7.20
N LYS A 90 3.94 -7.93 -7.66
CA LYS A 90 4.19 -7.50 -9.04
C LYS A 90 3.73 -8.54 -10.07
N LYS A 91 4.04 -9.83 -9.84
CA LYS A 91 3.61 -10.93 -10.72
C LYS A 91 2.08 -10.99 -10.81
N GLU A 92 1.41 -10.88 -9.66
CA GLU A 92 -0.05 -10.91 -9.64
C GLU A 92 -0.67 -9.68 -10.31
N LEU A 93 -0.17 -8.48 -10.04
CA LEU A 93 -0.63 -7.26 -10.70
C LEU A 93 -0.43 -7.31 -12.22
N MET A 94 0.70 -7.86 -12.67
CA MET A 94 0.97 -8.05 -14.09
C MET A 94 -0.08 -8.98 -14.70
N ARG A 95 -0.34 -10.12 -14.06
CA ARG A 95 -1.38 -11.07 -14.48
C ARG A 95 -2.77 -10.42 -14.55
N LEU A 96 -3.15 -9.66 -13.52
CA LEU A 96 -4.43 -8.94 -13.49
C LEU A 96 -4.53 -7.85 -14.56
N SER A 97 -3.42 -7.21 -14.92
CA SER A 97 -3.41 -6.14 -15.92
C SER A 97 -3.54 -6.63 -17.37
N GLN A 98 -3.25 -7.90 -17.62
CA GLN A 98 -3.40 -8.52 -18.94
C GLN A 98 -4.88 -8.79 -19.28
N ASP A 99 -5.70 -9.06 -18.26
CA ASP A 99 -7.13 -9.29 -18.41
C ASP A 99 -7.94 -8.03 -18.12
N ARG A 100 -8.13 -7.19 -19.14
CA ARG A 100 -8.92 -5.95 -19.03
C ARG A 100 -10.42 -6.18 -18.88
N SER A 101 -10.91 -7.42 -19.08
CA SER A 101 -12.32 -7.74 -18.86
C SER A 101 -12.64 -7.88 -17.37
N ARG A 102 -11.61 -8.18 -16.56
CA ARG A 102 -11.72 -8.30 -15.12
C ARG A 102 -11.59 -6.94 -14.44
N VAL A 103 -12.71 -6.44 -13.95
CA VAL A 103 -12.81 -5.18 -13.21
C VAL A 103 -13.05 -5.45 -11.73
N PHE A 104 -12.48 -4.62 -10.89
CA PHE A 104 -12.58 -4.72 -9.42
C PHE A 104 -13.09 -3.41 -8.86
N ASN A 105 -13.95 -3.48 -7.84
CA ASN A 105 -14.08 -2.37 -6.92
C ASN A 105 -12.94 -2.36 -5.89
N THR A 106 -12.88 -1.31 -5.08
CA THR A 106 -11.76 -1.13 -4.14
C THR A 106 -11.70 -2.23 -3.09
N LYS A 107 -12.85 -2.61 -2.53
CA LYS A 107 -12.92 -3.66 -1.51
C LYS A 107 -12.47 -5.01 -2.07
N GLU A 108 -13.00 -5.39 -3.23
CA GLU A 108 -12.65 -6.63 -3.95
C GLU A 108 -11.14 -6.70 -4.21
N LEU A 109 -10.52 -5.60 -4.67
CA LEU A 109 -9.09 -5.60 -4.96
C LEU A 109 -8.23 -5.61 -3.69
N VAL A 110 -8.61 -4.88 -2.64
CA VAL A 110 -7.90 -4.91 -1.36
C VAL A 110 -7.92 -6.32 -0.77
N GLU A 111 -9.09 -6.97 -0.73
CA GLU A 111 -9.23 -8.35 -0.25
C GLU A 111 -8.38 -9.33 -1.06
N HIS A 112 -8.41 -9.21 -2.39
CA HIS A 112 -7.62 -10.04 -3.30
C HIS A 112 -6.11 -9.87 -3.06
N ILE A 113 -5.62 -8.63 -3.03
CA ILE A 113 -4.19 -8.34 -2.87
C ILE A 113 -3.70 -8.72 -1.47
N VAL A 114 -4.51 -8.54 -0.43
CA VAL A 114 -4.18 -9.00 0.93
C VAL A 114 -4.09 -10.54 0.99
N ALA A 115 -4.97 -11.26 0.31
CA ALA A 115 -4.89 -12.71 0.23
C ALA A 115 -3.59 -13.17 -0.47
N VAL A 116 -3.29 -12.58 -1.63
CA VAL A 116 -2.05 -12.82 -2.39
C VAL A 116 -0.81 -12.53 -1.53
N GLY A 117 -0.82 -11.42 -0.78
CA GLY A 117 0.29 -11.07 0.11
C GLY A 117 0.48 -12.04 1.28
N LYS A 118 -0.58 -12.68 1.77
CA LYS A 118 -0.47 -13.73 2.80
C LYS A 118 0.21 -14.99 2.25
N ASP A 119 -0.02 -15.31 0.99
CA ASP A 119 0.56 -16.48 0.33
C ASP A 119 1.98 -16.25 -0.21
N ALA A 120 2.41 -14.99 -0.31
CA ALA A 120 3.71 -14.62 -0.88
C ALA A 120 4.91 -15.20 -0.13
N VAL A 121 4.81 -15.35 1.20
CA VAL A 121 5.89 -15.88 2.04
C VAL A 121 5.31 -16.89 3.03
N LYS A 122 5.76 -18.14 2.91
CA LYS A 122 5.46 -19.22 3.86
C LYS A 122 6.74 -19.54 4.64
N PRO A 123 6.81 -19.22 5.94
CA PRO A 123 8.01 -19.50 6.72
C PRO A 123 8.14 -21.02 6.86
N VAL A 124 9.28 -21.56 6.47
CA VAL A 124 9.61 -22.96 6.73
C VAL A 124 10.04 -23.06 8.18
N VAL A 125 9.12 -23.44 9.06
CA VAL A 125 9.42 -23.64 10.48
C VAL A 125 9.91 -25.08 10.63
N VAL A 126 11.15 -25.26 11.06
CA VAL A 126 11.80 -26.59 11.14
C VAL A 126 11.26 -27.41 12.32
N GLN A 127 10.63 -26.78 13.32
CA GLN A 127 10.11 -27.41 14.55
C GLN A 127 8.92 -26.63 15.16
N ASP A 128 8.25 -27.23 16.16
CA ASP A 128 7.16 -26.64 16.95
C ASP A 128 7.54 -25.31 17.61
N GLU A 129 6.54 -24.49 17.94
CA GLU A 129 6.70 -23.12 18.47
C GLU A 129 7.58 -23.04 19.73
N SER A 130 7.58 -24.08 20.56
CA SER A 130 8.42 -24.20 21.76
C SER A 130 9.93 -24.25 21.45
N ALA A 131 10.32 -24.76 20.28
CA ALA A 131 11.72 -24.85 19.85
C ALA A 131 12.29 -23.51 19.36
N ARG A 132 11.43 -22.50 19.15
CA ARG A 132 11.86 -21.18 18.65
C ARG A 132 12.47 -20.30 19.73
N LEU A 133 12.34 -20.67 21.00
CA LEU A 133 12.89 -19.94 22.15
C LEU A 133 12.54 -18.43 22.12
N GLY A 134 11.32 -18.10 21.68
CA GLY A 134 10.85 -16.72 21.56
C GLY A 134 11.23 -16.00 20.27
N ASN A 135 11.99 -16.62 19.35
CA ASN A 135 12.31 -16.01 18.06
C ASN A 135 11.08 -15.93 17.15
N PRO A 136 10.76 -14.75 16.58
CA PRO A 136 9.60 -14.59 15.69
C PRO A 136 9.82 -15.29 14.35
N SER A 137 8.75 -15.73 13.69
CA SER A 137 8.81 -16.38 12.36
C SER A 137 9.11 -15.41 11.23
N PHE A 138 9.02 -14.11 11.51
CA PHE A 138 9.23 -13.01 10.58
C PHE A 138 9.95 -11.86 11.29
N PRO A 139 10.64 -10.98 10.55
CA PRO A 139 11.22 -9.77 11.12
C PRO A 139 10.18 -8.92 11.87
N PRO A 140 10.58 -8.21 12.94
CA PRO A 140 9.71 -7.25 13.62
C PRO A 140 9.04 -6.29 12.64
N GLY A 141 7.73 -6.07 12.81
CA GLY A 141 6.96 -5.16 11.95
C GLY A 141 6.61 -5.71 10.56
N TYR A 142 7.12 -6.87 10.12
CA TYR A 142 6.84 -7.42 8.79
C TYR A 142 5.33 -7.59 8.52
N HIS A 143 4.55 -8.08 9.49
CA HIS A 143 3.11 -8.27 9.29
C HIS A 143 2.36 -6.95 9.03
N ALA A 144 2.72 -5.89 9.76
CA ALA A 144 2.15 -4.57 9.57
C ALA A 144 2.63 -3.96 8.24
N TYR A 145 3.92 -4.13 7.89
CA TYR A 145 4.44 -3.74 6.60
C TYR A 145 3.72 -4.42 5.44
N ARG A 146 3.52 -5.74 5.52
CA ARG A 146 2.78 -6.52 4.52
C ARG A 146 1.36 -6.01 4.34
N ALA A 147 0.62 -5.85 5.45
CA ALA A 147 -0.76 -5.36 5.40
C ALA A 147 -0.83 -3.98 4.74
N PHE A 148 0.06 -3.08 5.15
CA PHE A 148 0.16 -1.73 4.62
C PHE A 148 0.53 -1.72 3.13
N LEU A 149 1.56 -2.47 2.73
CA LEU A 149 1.98 -2.59 1.34
C LEU A 149 0.85 -3.14 0.47
N CYS A 150 0.17 -4.20 0.90
CA CYS A 150 -0.94 -4.82 0.15
C CYS A 150 -2.10 -3.83 -0.05
N GLU A 151 -2.55 -3.20 1.04
CA GLU A 151 -3.67 -2.25 0.99
C GLU A 151 -3.32 -1.02 0.12
N TRP A 152 -2.13 -0.46 0.29
CA TRP A 152 -1.69 0.70 -0.48
C TRP A 152 -1.49 0.40 -1.96
N THR A 153 -0.97 -0.78 -2.28
CA THR A 153 -0.81 -1.23 -3.65
C THR A 153 -2.17 -1.40 -4.33
N ALA A 154 -3.15 -1.99 -3.63
CA ALA A 154 -4.52 -2.10 -4.12
C ALA A 154 -5.14 -0.72 -4.34
N ARG A 155 -5.05 0.20 -3.38
CA ARG A 155 -5.54 1.59 -3.51
C ARG A 155 -4.86 2.35 -4.64
N GLY A 156 -3.55 2.13 -4.84
CA GLY A 156 -2.77 2.70 -5.93
C GLY A 156 -3.24 2.32 -7.32
N CYS A 157 -3.91 1.18 -7.48
CA CYS A 157 -4.51 0.77 -8.74
C CYS A 157 -5.64 1.72 -9.20
N PHE A 158 -6.22 2.47 -8.27
CA PHE A 158 -7.34 3.39 -8.51
C PHE A 158 -6.92 4.86 -8.50
N MET A 159 -5.64 5.19 -8.26
CA MET A 159 -5.19 6.58 -8.13
C MET A 159 -4.99 7.28 -9.48
N CYS A 160 -5.45 8.53 -9.56
CA CYS A 160 -5.27 9.40 -10.72
C CYS A 160 -3.86 10.01 -10.83
N PRO A 161 -3.42 10.48 -12.01
CA PRO A 161 -2.11 11.13 -12.18
C PRO A 161 -1.93 12.34 -11.28
N MET A 162 -2.99 13.15 -11.09
CA MET A 162 -2.94 14.34 -10.23
C MET A 162 -2.87 13.98 -8.74
N GLY A 163 -3.70 13.05 -8.28
CA GLY A 163 -3.67 12.53 -6.92
C GLY A 163 -2.36 11.84 -6.57
N ARG A 164 -1.71 11.24 -7.58
CA ARG A 164 -0.35 10.74 -7.49
C ARG A 164 0.68 11.85 -7.31
N THR A 165 0.57 12.98 -8.02
CA THR A 165 1.51 14.11 -7.87
C THR A 165 1.50 14.68 -6.46
N ASP A 166 0.33 14.86 -5.85
CA ASP A 166 0.22 15.37 -4.48
C ASP A 166 0.88 14.43 -3.46
N LEU A 167 0.64 13.14 -3.62
CA LEU A 167 1.20 12.10 -2.76
C LEU A 167 2.71 11.98 -2.95
N LEU A 168 3.21 11.96 -4.18
CA LEU A 168 4.65 11.99 -4.46
C LEU A 168 5.30 13.27 -3.95
N GLY A 169 4.60 14.41 -4.03
CA GLY A 169 5.01 15.66 -3.43
C GLY A 169 5.09 15.57 -1.91
N PHE A 170 4.13 14.90 -1.26
CA PHE A 170 4.20 14.58 0.18
C PHE A 170 5.42 13.73 0.50
N MET A 171 5.68 12.67 -0.28
CA MET A 171 6.85 11.81 -0.11
C MET A 171 8.17 12.57 -0.27
N LYS A 172 8.24 13.48 -1.24
CA LYS A 172 9.40 14.37 -1.43
C LYS A 172 9.61 15.28 -0.22
N ARG A 173 8.53 15.87 0.32
CA ARG A 173 8.59 16.70 1.54
C ARG A 173 9.01 15.91 2.78
N MET A 174 8.60 14.64 2.90
CA MET A 174 9.11 13.76 3.96
C MET A 174 10.62 13.59 3.85
N GLU A 175 11.14 13.45 2.62
CA GLU A 175 12.56 13.26 2.39
C GLU A 175 13.39 14.51 2.67
N GLU A 176 12.93 15.66 2.20
CA GLU A 176 13.60 16.95 2.40
C GLU A 176 13.58 17.41 3.86
N ARG A 177 12.64 16.90 4.66
CA ARG A 177 12.45 17.30 6.05
C ARG A 177 12.65 16.15 7.03
N LYS A 178 13.42 15.11 6.67
CA LYS A 178 13.69 13.89 7.49
C LYS A 178 14.04 14.21 8.95
N ASP A 179 14.73 15.32 9.16
CA ASP A 179 15.18 15.89 10.42
C ASP A 179 14.07 16.50 11.29
N LYS A 180 12.98 17.00 10.69
CA LYS A 180 11.90 17.72 11.40
C LYS A 180 10.70 16.86 11.76
N ALA A 181 10.66 15.61 11.30
CA ALA A 181 9.66 14.59 11.64
C ALA A 181 8.18 15.04 11.70
N TRP A 182 7.79 16.12 11.00
CA TRP A 182 6.48 16.77 11.13
C TRP A 182 5.28 15.89 10.72
N TRP A 183 5.55 14.77 10.06
CA TRP A 183 4.58 13.74 9.67
C TRP A 183 4.52 12.56 10.66
N LYS A 184 5.46 12.49 11.62
CA LYS A 184 5.41 11.56 12.74
C LYS A 184 4.56 12.26 13.81
N ASP A 185 3.37 11.75 14.09
CA ASP A 185 2.62 12.21 15.26
C ASP A 185 3.50 12.13 16.51
N GLU A 186 3.41 13.12 17.41
CA GLU A 186 4.21 13.28 18.65
C GLU A 186 4.06 12.13 19.68
N ARG A 187 3.49 10.98 19.33
CA ARG A 187 3.13 9.91 20.28
C ARG A 187 3.64 8.50 19.97
N ASP A 188 4.65 8.34 19.12
CA ASP A 188 5.29 7.02 18.94
C ASP A 188 6.81 7.12 18.90
N VAL A 189 7.39 7.68 19.96
CA VAL A 189 8.69 7.19 20.42
C VAL A 189 8.36 5.95 21.24
N PHE A 190 8.42 4.76 20.62
CA PHE A 190 8.43 3.47 21.33
C PHE A 190 9.70 3.28 22.20
N PHE A 191 10.54 4.32 22.24
CA PHE A 191 11.68 4.49 23.13
C PHE A 191 11.54 5.85 23.78
N ASP A 192 10.80 5.91 24.88
CA ASP A 192 11.10 6.92 25.90
C ASP A 192 12.52 6.57 26.42
N PRO A 193 13.49 7.50 26.42
CA PRO A 193 14.84 7.26 26.93
C PRO A 193 14.87 6.93 28.43
#